data_AF-A0A9D5IS96-F1
#
_entry.id   AF-A0A9D5IS96-F1
#
_cell.length_a   1.000
_cell.length_b   1.000
_cell.length_c   1.000
_cell.angle_alpha   90.00
_cell.angle_beta   90.00
_cell.angle_gamma   90.00
#
_symmetry.space_group_name_H-M   'P 1'
#
loop_
_entity.id
_entity.type
_entity.pdbx_description
1 polymer ?
#
loop_
_entity_poly.entity_id
_entity_poly.type
_entity_poly.pdbx_seq_one_letter_code
_entity_poly.pdbx_strand_id
1 'polypeptide(L)'
;IQLGREGNVLVITVVERPSVASIEIEGNKAISTEDLMKGLKQSGLAEGEIFQRATLEGVRNELQRQYVAQGRYSATVDTEVVSQPRNRVGLKVKINEGTVAAIQHINVVGNTVFPEDDLTDLFELKTTNWLSFFKNDDKYAREKLSGDLERLRSYYLDRGYINMDIASTQVSITPDKKHVYITVNVTEGEKYTVRDVKLSGDLKVPEDQ
;
A
#
# COMPACT_ATOMS: atom_id res chain seq x y z
N ILE A 1 -16.07 31.85 12.58
CA ILE A 1 -17.15 32.82 12.24
C ILE A 1 -17.71 33.31 13.56
N GLN A 2 -17.83 34.62 13.74
CA GLN A 2 -18.49 35.22 14.90
C GLN A 2 -19.68 36.03 14.40
N LEU A 3 -20.79 35.94 15.12
CA LEU A 3 -22.03 36.63 14.82
C LEU A 3 -22.26 37.67 15.92
N GLY A 4 -22.38 38.93 15.51
CA GLY A 4 -22.73 40.05 16.38
C GLY A 4 -23.99 40.74 15.88
N ARG A 5 -24.67 41.48 16.75
CA ARG A 5 -25.81 42.31 16.38
C ARG A 5 -25.62 43.70 16.95
N GLU A 6 -25.70 44.71 16.11
CA GLU A 6 -25.59 46.11 16.48
C GLU A 6 -26.88 46.83 16.07
N GLY A 7 -27.77 47.09 17.05
CA GLY A 7 -29.12 47.60 16.78
C GLY A 7 -29.94 46.62 15.95
N ASN A 8 -30.23 46.97 14.69
CA ASN A 8 -30.92 46.12 13.71
C ASN A 8 -29.99 45.54 12.62
N VAL A 9 -28.68 45.72 12.75
CA VAL A 9 -27.66 45.23 11.81
C VAL A 9 -27.04 43.93 12.34
N LEU A 10 -27.00 42.90 11.50
CA LEU A 10 -26.25 41.67 11.75
C LEU A 10 -24.81 41.86 11.28
N VAL A 11 -23.85 41.74 12.18
CA VAL A 11 -22.41 41.81 11.89
C VAL A 11 -21.86 40.39 11.85
N ILE A 12 -21.28 40.00 10.72
CA ILE A 12 -20.66 38.68 10.54
C ILE A 12 -19.15 38.88 10.40
N THR A 13 -18.39 38.45 11.40
CA THR A 13 -16.93 38.46 11.35
C THR A 13 -16.42 37.10 10.89
N VAL A 14 -15.73 37.09 9.76
CA VAL A 14 -15.12 35.90 9.16
C VAL A 14 -13.60 36.04 9.14
N VAL A 15 -12.91 34.91 9.23
CA VAL A 15 -11.49 34.82 8.91
C VAL A 15 -11.40 33.97 7.66
N GLU A 16 -10.95 34.58 6.57
CA GLU A 16 -10.79 33.89 5.29
C GLU A 16 -9.65 32.88 5.37
N ARG A 17 -9.83 31.73 4.72
CA ARG A 17 -8.75 30.75 4.61
C ARG A 17 -7.69 31.29 3.65
N PRO A 18 -6.40 31.10 3.94
CA PRO A 18 -5.35 31.53 3.02
C PRO A 18 -5.35 30.69 1.74
N SER A 19 -4.81 31.23 0.65
CA SER A 19 -4.53 30.45 -0.56
C SER A 19 -3.09 29.93 -0.59
N VAL A 20 -2.87 28.83 -1.30
CA VAL A 20 -1.55 28.24 -1.49
C VAL A 20 -0.78 29.07 -2.51
N ALA A 21 0.38 29.60 -2.12
CA ALA A 21 1.24 30.39 -2.98
C ALA A 21 2.29 29.56 -3.73
N SER A 22 2.86 28.57 -3.06
CA SER A 22 3.87 27.67 -3.61
C SER A 22 3.87 26.33 -2.88
N ILE A 23 4.31 25.29 -3.59
CA ILE A 23 4.55 23.96 -3.01
C ILE A 23 5.98 23.55 -3.35
N GLU A 24 6.80 23.37 -2.33
CA GLU A 24 8.18 22.89 -2.44
C GLU A 24 8.25 21.45 -1.91
N ILE A 25 8.79 20.54 -2.71
CA ILE A 25 8.98 19.14 -2.33
C ILE A 25 10.48 18.84 -2.36
N GLU A 26 10.99 18.29 -1.26
CA GLU A 26 12.40 17.93 -1.10
C GLU A 26 12.55 16.48 -0.65
N GLY A 27 13.63 15.84 -1.11
CA GLY A 27 14.01 14.49 -0.68
C GLY A 27 13.28 13.33 -1.38
N ASN A 28 12.43 13.62 -2.37
CA ASN A 28 11.82 12.62 -3.24
C ASN A 28 12.78 12.21 -4.39
N LYS A 29 13.29 11.00 -4.32
CA LYS A 29 14.13 10.35 -5.35
C LYS A 29 13.43 9.16 -6.02
N ALA A 30 12.61 8.43 -5.28
CA ALA A 30 11.88 7.25 -5.74
C ALA A 30 10.60 7.62 -6.51
N ILE A 31 9.97 8.75 -6.16
CA ILE A 31 8.79 9.28 -6.85
C ILE A 31 9.15 10.63 -7.46
N SER A 32 8.86 10.81 -8.75
CA SER A 32 9.16 12.05 -9.45
C SER A 32 8.38 13.22 -8.85
N THR A 33 8.97 14.42 -8.85
CA THR A 33 8.29 15.63 -8.35
C THR A 33 7.04 15.92 -9.18
N GLU A 34 7.04 15.60 -10.48
CA GLU A 34 5.89 15.76 -11.36
C GLU A 34 4.71 14.89 -10.94
N ASP A 35 4.94 13.60 -10.66
CA ASP A 35 3.90 12.68 -10.22
C ASP A 35 3.34 13.08 -8.86
N LEU A 36 4.21 13.50 -7.94
CA LEU A 36 3.78 14.00 -6.64
C LEU A 36 2.91 15.25 -6.80
N MET A 37 3.35 16.24 -7.57
CA MET A 37 2.59 17.46 -7.83
C MET A 37 1.24 17.18 -8.49
N LYS A 38 1.18 16.19 -9.40
CA LYS A 38 -0.07 15.74 -10.02
C LYS A 38 -1.03 15.14 -9.00
N GLY A 39 -0.53 14.28 -8.10
CA GLY A 39 -1.33 13.69 -7.01
C GLY A 39 -1.83 14.73 -6.00
N LEU A 40 -0.98 15.71 -5.65
CA LEU A 40 -1.36 16.85 -4.79
C LEU A 40 -2.50 17.66 -5.42
N LYS A 41 -2.36 17.98 -6.71
CA LYS A 41 -3.38 18.71 -7.47
C LYS A 41 -4.72 17.96 -7.51
N GLN A 42 -4.69 16.64 -7.75
CA GLN A 42 -5.89 15.80 -7.71
C GLN A 42 -6.56 15.78 -6.32
N SER A 43 -5.77 15.94 -5.27
CA SER A 43 -6.24 16.02 -3.88
C SER A 43 -6.72 17.43 -3.48
N GLY A 44 -6.74 18.40 -4.41
CA GLY A 44 -7.15 19.78 -4.14
C GLY A 44 -6.08 20.63 -3.46
N LEU A 45 -4.80 20.24 -3.59
CA LEU A 45 -3.66 20.98 -3.08
C LEU A 45 -2.77 21.43 -4.24
N ALA A 46 -2.99 22.64 -4.73
CA ALA A 46 -2.22 23.24 -5.82
C ALA A 46 -2.06 24.75 -5.60
N GLU A 47 -1.12 25.36 -6.31
CA GLU A 47 -0.96 26.82 -6.28
C GLU A 47 -2.25 27.52 -6.73
N GLY A 48 -2.67 28.54 -5.98
CA GLY A 48 -3.93 29.25 -6.18
C GLY A 48 -5.14 28.65 -5.45
N GLU A 49 -5.07 27.37 -5.03
CA GLU A 49 -6.17 26.73 -4.30
C GLU A 49 -6.28 27.21 -2.84
N ILE A 50 -7.46 27.04 -2.26
CA ILE A 50 -7.71 27.37 -0.85
C ILE A 50 -7.00 26.36 0.05
N PHE A 51 -6.15 26.84 0.95
CA PHE A 51 -5.45 25.99 1.89
C PHE A 51 -6.40 25.39 2.93
N GLN A 52 -6.30 24.07 3.09
CA GLN A 52 -7.02 23.32 4.11
C GLN A 52 -6.03 22.41 4.82
N ARG A 53 -5.89 22.59 6.14
CA ARG A 53 -4.96 21.79 6.94
C ARG A 53 -5.30 20.30 6.88
N ALA A 54 -6.59 19.94 6.89
CA ALA A 54 -7.03 18.56 6.78
C ALA A 54 -6.56 17.90 5.47
N THR A 55 -6.60 18.63 4.36
CA THR A 55 -6.11 18.14 3.06
C THR A 55 -4.62 17.88 3.10
N LEU A 56 -3.83 18.79 3.69
CA LEU A 56 -2.38 18.62 3.83
C LEU A 56 -2.01 17.38 4.67
N GLU A 57 -2.71 17.15 5.79
CA GLU A 57 -2.49 15.95 6.61
C GLU A 57 -2.94 14.66 5.91
N GLY A 58 -4.06 14.71 5.16
CA GLY A 58 -4.51 13.59 4.34
C GLY A 58 -3.48 13.21 3.28
N VAL A 59 -2.94 14.21 2.59
CA VAL A 59 -1.85 14.08 1.62
C VAL A 59 -0.60 13.50 2.28
N ARG A 60 -0.16 14.04 3.43
CA ARG A 60 1.02 13.56 4.17
C ARG A 60 0.91 12.05 4.44
N ASN A 61 -0.25 11.62 4.93
CA ASN A 61 -0.53 10.22 5.23
C ASN A 61 -0.57 9.35 3.97
N GLU A 62 -1.14 9.85 2.88
CA GLU A 62 -1.17 9.13 1.61
C GLU A 62 0.24 8.96 1.03
N LEU A 63 1.05 10.02 1.00
CA LEU A 63 2.44 9.94 0.57
C LEU A 63 3.21 8.91 1.40
N GLN A 64 3.05 8.94 2.72
CA GLN A 64 3.68 7.95 3.59
C GLN A 64 3.19 6.52 3.27
N ARG A 65 1.90 6.31 3.00
CA ARG A 65 1.36 5.00 2.57
C ARG A 65 1.95 4.55 1.24
N GLN A 66 2.15 5.44 0.27
CA GLN A 66 2.76 5.12 -1.01
C GLN A 66 4.21 4.65 -0.86
N TYR A 67 5.02 5.32 -0.03
CA TYR A 67 6.38 4.85 0.27
C TYR A 67 6.35 3.48 0.97
N VAL A 68 5.43 3.28 1.92
CA VAL A 68 5.24 1.97 2.58
C VAL A 68 4.87 0.88 1.59
N ALA A 69 3.99 1.16 0.63
CA ALA A 69 3.60 0.20 -0.42
C ALA A 69 4.81 -0.21 -1.29
N GLN A 70 5.77 0.69 -1.50
CA GLN A 70 7.04 0.41 -2.18
C GLN A 70 8.11 -0.25 -1.29
N GLY A 71 7.74 -0.72 -0.10
CA GLY A 71 8.65 -1.40 0.84
C GLY A 71 9.51 -0.47 1.69
N ARG A 72 9.26 0.85 1.65
CA ARG A 72 10.02 1.86 2.41
C ARG A 72 9.31 2.22 3.73
N TYR A 73 9.30 1.27 4.64
CA TYR A 73 8.65 1.42 5.94
C TYR A 73 9.28 2.45 6.88
N SER A 74 10.55 2.75 6.65
CA SER A 74 11.29 3.77 7.39
C SER A 74 11.07 5.18 6.84
N ALA A 75 10.28 5.33 5.78
CA ALA A 75 9.99 6.62 5.20
C ALA A 75 9.21 7.53 6.16
N THR A 76 9.59 8.81 6.19
CA THR A 76 8.88 9.87 6.92
C THR A 76 8.60 11.02 5.99
N VAL A 77 7.37 11.54 6.05
CA VAL A 77 6.94 12.73 5.32
C VAL A 77 6.63 13.79 6.34
N ASP A 78 7.31 14.92 6.27
CA ASP A 78 7.09 16.09 7.13
C ASP A 78 6.57 17.26 6.30
N THR A 79 5.59 17.96 6.84
CA THR A 79 4.93 19.09 6.18
C THR A 79 5.08 20.34 7.04
N GLU A 80 5.46 21.43 6.41
CA GLU A 80 5.64 22.74 7.04
C GLU A 80 4.83 23.79 6.28
N VAL A 81 4.11 24.63 7.03
CA VAL A 81 3.26 25.70 6.48
C VAL A 81 3.91 27.03 6.83
N VAL A 82 4.36 27.75 5.81
CA VAL A 82 5.03 29.05 5.95
C VAL A 82 4.05 30.15 5.59
N SER A 83 3.72 31.02 6.54
CA SER A 83 2.84 32.16 6.30
C SER A 83 3.49 33.17 5.36
N GLN A 84 2.71 33.70 4.41
CA GLN A 84 3.16 34.68 3.43
C GLN A 84 2.25 35.92 3.40
N PRO A 85 2.74 37.07 2.88
CA PRO A 85 1.92 38.26 2.70
C PRO A 85 0.69 38.01 1.83
N ARG A 86 -0.35 38.83 2.07
CA ARG A 86 -1.65 38.82 1.35
C ARG A 86 -2.51 37.56 1.61
N ASN A 87 -2.53 37.08 2.86
CA ASN A 87 -3.31 35.92 3.28
C ASN A 87 -2.98 34.66 2.45
N ARG A 88 -1.69 34.36 2.31
CA ARG A 88 -1.20 33.20 1.55
C ARG A 88 -0.29 32.32 2.40
N VAL A 89 -0.12 31.08 1.97
CA VAL A 89 0.80 30.12 2.61
C VAL A 89 1.67 29.42 1.57
N GLY A 90 2.95 29.27 1.88
CA GLY A 90 3.85 28.35 1.19
C GLY A 90 3.85 27.00 1.90
N LEU A 91 3.85 25.92 1.14
CA LEU A 91 3.88 24.55 1.68
C LEU A 91 5.24 23.94 1.38
N LYS A 92 5.92 23.42 2.40
CA LYS A 92 7.15 22.64 2.25
C LYS A 92 6.89 21.21 2.67
N VAL A 93 7.16 20.27 1.78
CA VAL A 93 7.04 18.83 2.01
C VAL A 93 8.44 18.24 1.99
N LYS A 94 8.94 17.84 3.16
CA LYS A 94 10.23 17.19 3.32
C LYS A 94 10.01 15.70 3.42
N ILE A 95 10.61 14.95 2.50
CA ILE A 95 10.48 13.51 2.43
C ILE A 95 11.82 12.88 2.75
N ASN A 96 11.84 12.04 3.78
CA ASN A 96 12.92 11.08 3.98
C ASN A 96 12.39 9.72 3.53
N GLU A 97 12.91 9.19 2.43
CA GLU A 97 12.45 7.91 1.88
C GLU A 97 12.88 6.71 2.70
N GLY A 98 13.84 6.89 3.60
CA GLY A 98 14.45 5.81 4.36
C GLY A 98 15.07 4.71 3.48
N THR A 99 15.30 3.56 4.10
CA THR A 99 15.77 2.34 3.44
C THR A 99 14.61 1.42 3.09
N VAL A 100 14.76 0.68 1.99
CA VAL A 100 13.85 -0.41 1.68
C VAL A 100 14.08 -1.52 2.69
N ALA A 101 13.00 -2.00 3.31
CA ALA A 101 13.09 -3.13 4.22
C ALA A 101 13.21 -4.43 3.41
N ALA A 102 14.18 -5.26 3.77
CA ALA A 102 14.45 -6.52 3.10
C ALA A 102 13.73 -7.67 3.81
N ILE A 103 13.21 -8.64 3.05
CA ILE A 103 12.57 -9.83 3.58
C ILE A 103 13.64 -10.77 4.12
N GLN A 104 13.65 -10.95 5.44
CA GLN A 104 14.59 -11.83 6.09
C GLN A 104 14.12 -13.28 6.00
N HIS A 105 12.86 -13.55 6.35
CA HIS A 105 12.24 -14.87 6.30
C HIS A 105 10.80 -14.82 5.83
N ILE A 106 10.42 -15.88 5.11
CA ILE A 106 9.05 -16.18 4.72
C ILE A 106 8.77 -17.56 5.28
N ASN A 107 7.80 -17.65 6.18
CA ASN A 107 7.43 -18.90 6.81
C ASN A 107 6.02 -19.33 6.37
N VAL A 108 5.86 -20.60 6.02
CA VAL A 108 4.55 -21.23 5.84
C VAL A 108 4.32 -22.17 7.01
N VAL A 109 3.19 -22.01 7.70
CA VAL A 109 2.86 -22.78 8.91
C VAL A 109 1.56 -23.52 8.69
N GLY A 110 1.53 -24.80 9.06
CA GLY A 110 0.37 -25.68 8.84
C GLY A 110 0.48 -26.52 7.57
N ASN A 111 1.57 -26.38 6.81
CA ASN A 111 1.90 -27.30 5.73
C ASN A 111 2.45 -28.61 6.32
N THR A 112 1.83 -29.72 5.92
CA THR A 112 2.23 -31.08 6.31
C THR A 112 2.35 -31.99 5.10
N VAL A 113 1.64 -31.68 4.01
CA VAL A 113 1.68 -32.41 2.75
C VAL A 113 2.90 -32.01 1.91
N PHE A 114 3.21 -30.71 1.85
CA PHE A 114 4.30 -30.18 1.03
C PHE A 114 5.41 -29.55 1.90
N PRO A 115 6.69 -29.77 1.56
CA PRO A 115 7.80 -29.06 2.18
C PRO A 115 7.65 -27.54 2.05
N GLU A 116 8.06 -26.81 3.07
CA GLU A 116 7.98 -25.35 3.09
C GLU A 116 8.81 -24.69 1.98
N ASP A 117 9.99 -25.26 1.70
CA ASP A 117 10.87 -24.79 0.61
C ASP A 117 10.16 -24.86 -0.75
N ASP A 118 9.43 -25.95 -1.04
CA ASP A 118 8.67 -26.09 -2.29
C ASP A 118 7.57 -25.03 -2.42
N LEU A 119 6.94 -24.66 -1.31
CA LEU A 119 5.88 -23.65 -1.26
C LEU A 119 6.43 -22.24 -1.40
N THR A 120 7.52 -21.92 -0.70
CA THR A 120 8.19 -20.62 -0.78
C THR A 120 8.93 -20.45 -2.12
N ASP A 121 9.27 -21.53 -2.80
CA ASP A 121 9.85 -21.48 -4.14
C ASP A 121 8.91 -20.94 -5.21
N LEU A 122 7.60 -21.09 -5.01
CA LEU A 122 6.55 -20.54 -5.87
C LEU A 122 6.45 -19.01 -5.78
N PHE A 123 6.94 -18.42 -4.69
CA PHE A 123 6.77 -17.00 -4.43
C PHE A 123 7.72 -16.19 -5.31
N GLU A 124 7.22 -15.05 -5.79
CA GLU A 124 8.02 -14.00 -6.40
C GLU A 124 8.85 -13.29 -5.32
N LEU A 125 8.28 -13.10 -4.12
CA LEU A 125 9.03 -12.62 -2.97
C LEU A 125 9.99 -13.70 -2.47
N LYS A 126 11.24 -13.31 -2.26
CA LYS A 126 12.30 -14.20 -1.77
C LYS A 126 12.95 -13.64 -0.52
N THR A 127 13.51 -14.53 0.29
CA THR A 127 14.43 -14.14 1.36
C THR A 127 15.71 -13.58 0.75
N THR A 128 16.28 -12.54 1.37
CA THR A 128 17.53 -11.93 0.91
C THR A 128 18.61 -12.98 0.66
N ASN A 129 19.06 -13.05 -0.59
CA ASN A 129 20.13 -13.91 -1.03
C ASN A 129 21.18 -13.11 -1.81
N TRP A 130 22.30 -13.76 -2.14
CA TRP A 130 23.42 -13.12 -2.84
C TRP A 130 23.07 -12.55 -4.24
N LEU A 131 21.96 -12.95 -4.86
CA LEU A 131 21.48 -12.44 -6.16
C LEU A 131 20.37 -11.39 -6.00
N SER A 132 19.84 -11.18 -4.79
CA SER A 132 18.74 -10.24 -4.54
C SER A 132 19.11 -8.80 -4.89
N PHE A 133 20.41 -8.43 -4.87
CA PHE A 133 20.86 -7.10 -5.33
C PHE A 133 20.49 -6.82 -6.80
N PHE A 134 20.40 -7.86 -7.64
CA PHE A 134 20.03 -7.74 -9.04
C PHE A 134 18.53 -7.94 -9.26
N LYS A 135 17.95 -8.95 -8.60
CA LYS A 135 16.53 -9.32 -8.79
C LYS A 135 15.54 -8.42 -8.06
N ASN A 136 15.97 -7.74 -6.98
CA ASN A 136 15.10 -6.93 -6.13
C ASN A 136 13.86 -7.71 -5.62
N ASP A 137 14.00 -9.02 -5.46
CA ASP A 137 12.96 -9.97 -5.02
C ASP A 137 12.79 -10.02 -3.50
N ASP A 138 13.75 -9.47 -2.77
CA ASP A 138 13.74 -9.35 -1.31
C ASP A 138 13.07 -8.08 -0.79
N LYS A 139 12.53 -7.24 -1.69
CA LYS A 139 11.81 -6.02 -1.32
C LYS A 139 10.34 -6.34 -1.12
N TYR A 140 9.87 -6.20 0.11
CA TYR A 140 8.45 -6.38 0.39
C TYR A 140 7.60 -5.41 -0.43
N ALA A 141 6.60 -5.94 -1.11
CA ALA A 141 5.49 -5.20 -1.70
C ALA A 141 4.20 -5.96 -1.41
N ARG A 142 3.14 -5.25 -1.03
CA ARG A 142 1.85 -5.87 -0.66
C ARG A 142 1.23 -6.60 -1.85
N GLU A 143 1.35 -6.00 -3.04
CA GLU A 143 0.81 -6.52 -4.28
C GLU A 143 1.48 -7.84 -4.67
N LYS A 144 2.81 -7.92 -4.52
CA LYS A 144 3.57 -9.15 -4.77
C LYS A 144 3.16 -10.27 -3.81
N LEU A 145 3.07 -9.97 -2.52
CA LEU A 145 2.61 -10.93 -1.52
C LEU A 145 1.21 -11.44 -1.85
N SER A 146 0.28 -10.57 -2.27
CA SER A 146 -1.06 -11.01 -2.67
C SER A 146 -1.01 -11.98 -3.86
N GLY A 147 -0.13 -11.75 -4.84
CA GLY A 147 0.10 -12.68 -5.94
C GLY A 147 0.70 -14.01 -5.47
N ASP A 148 1.63 -13.97 -4.53
CA ASP A 148 2.27 -15.15 -3.95
C ASP A 148 1.30 -16.03 -3.18
N LEU A 149 0.40 -15.43 -2.40
CA LEU A 149 -0.68 -16.15 -1.71
C LEU A 149 -1.63 -16.84 -2.69
N GLU A 150 -1.90 -16.22 -3.84
CA GLU A 150 -2.75 -16.84 -4.87
C GLU A 150 -2.02 -17.98 -5.60
N ARG A 151 -0.72 -17.84 -5.86
CA ARG A 151 0.13 -18.92 -6.38
C ARG A 151 0.15 -20.12 -5.43
N LEU A 152 0.29 -19.85 -4.12
CA LEU A 152 0.20 -20.87 -3.08
C LEU A 152 -1.15 -21.60 -3.13
N ARG A 153 -2.25 -20.85 -3.10
CA ARG A 153 -3.60 -21.40 -3.15
C ARG A 153 -3.79 -22.26 -4.40
N SER A 154 -3.43 -21.74 -5.55
CA SER A 154 -3.52 -22.43 -6.84
C SER A 154 -2.73 -23.76 -6.83
N TYR A 155 -1.51 -23.75 -6.28
CA TYR A 155 -0.67 -24.95 -6.19
C TYR A 155 -1.35 -26.10 -5.43
N TYR A 156 -2.07 -25.79 -4.35
CA TYR A 156 -2.85 -26.77 -3.58
C TYR A 156 -4.12 -27.21 -4.33
N LEU A 157 -4.88 -26.26 -4.90
CA LEU A 157 -6.11 -26.54 -5.65
C LEU A 157 -5.84 -27.46 -6.85
N ASP A 158 -4.77 -27.20 -7.60
CA ASP A 158 -4.34 -28.00 -8.76
C ASP A 158 -3.98 -29.44 -8.41
N ARG A 159 -3.73 -29.73 -7.12
CA ARG A 159 -3.38 -31.05 -6.59
C ARG A 159 -4.53 -31.73 -5.85
N GLY A 160 -5.73 -31.15 -5.89
CA GLY A 160 -6.96 -31.72 -5.35
C GLY A 160 -7.31 -31.27 -3.92
N TYR A 161 -6.59 -30.31 -3.35
CA TYR A 161 -6.87 -29.78 -2.01
C TYR A 161 -7.89 -28.64 -2.08
N ILE A 162 -9.14 -28.95 -2.44
CA ILE A 162 -10.20 -27.94 -2.70
C ILE A 162 -10.61 -27.13 -1.45
N ASN A 163 -10.42 -27.70 -0.26
CA ASN A 163 -10.72 -27.06 1.02
C ASN A 163 -9.48 -26.40 1.63
N MET A 164 -8.41 -26.23 0.84
CA MET A 164 -7.25 -25.49 1.29
C MET A 164 -7.61 -24.03 1.54
N ASP A 165 -7.19 -23.51 2.69
CA ASP A 165 -7.38 -22.11 3.03
C ASP A 165 -6.14 -21.48 3.66
N ILE A 166 -6.02 -20.17 3.47
CA ILE A 166 -5.01 -19.33 4.10
C ILE A 166 -5.67 -18.63 5.28
N ALA A 167 -5.54 -19.22 6.47
CA ALA A 167 -6.20 -18.76 7.68
C ALA A 167 -5.77 -17.34 8.10
N SER A 168 -4.49 -17.01 7.92
CA SER A 168 -4.00 -15.64 8.16
C SER A 168 -2.63 -15.41 7.54
N THR A 169 -2.36 -14.14 7.22
CA THR A 169 -1.04 -13.67 6.79
C THR A 169 -0.57 -12.58 7.74
N GLN A 170 0.54 -12.83 8.42
CA GLN A 170 1.15 -11.90 9.37
C GLN A 170 2.42 -11.34 8.74
N VAL A 171 2.51 -10.01 8.69
CA VAL A 171 3.71 -9.29 8.25
C VAL A 171 4.21 -8.50 9.45
N SER A 172 5.41 -8.84 9.91
CA SER A 172 6.07 -8.14 11.02
C SER A 172 7.36 -7.49 10.55
N ILE A 173 7.71 -6.39 11.21
CA ILE A 173 8.85 -5.55 10.83
C ILE A 173 9.67 -5.32 12.09
N THR A 174 10.99 -5.39 11.96
CA THR A 174 11.89 -5.11 13.08
C THR A 174 11.77 -3.65 13.56
N PRO A 175 12.07 -3.35 14.84
CA PRO A 175 11.99 -1.99 15.37
C PRO A 175 12.85 -0.97 14.61
N ASP A 176 13.97 -1.42 14.02
CA ASP A 176 14.85 -0.61 13.18
C ASP A 176 14.33 -0.42 11.74
N LYS A 177 13.19 -1.03 11.41
CA LYS A 177 12.49 -0.96 10.11
C LYS A 177 13.29 -1.46 8.92
N LYS A 178 14.29 -2.33 9.15
CA LYS A 178 15.16 -2.88 8.10
C LYS A 178 14.76 -4.26 7.62
N HIS A 179 14.15 -5.08 8.47
CA HIS A 179 13.83 -6.46 8.16
C HIS A 179 12.34 -6.72 8.24
N VAL A 180 11.84 -7.47 7.28
CA VAL A 180 10.45 -7.94 7.20
C VAL A 180 10.42 -9.45 7.38
N TYR A 181 9.47 -9.92 8.19
CA TYR A 181 9.18 -11.34 8.38
C TYR A 181 7.73 -11.58 7.98
N ILE A 182 7.54 -12.55 7.09
CA ILE A 182 6.22 -12.93 6.58
C ILE A 182 5.89 -14.31 7.15
N THR A 183 4.70 -14.48 7.72
CA THR A 183 4.20 -15.78 8.18
C THR A 183 2.83 -16.01 7.59
N VAL A 184 2.69 -17.10 6.84
CA VAL A 184 1.45 -17.52 6.19
C VAL A 184 0.95 -18.77 6.90
N ASN A 185 -0.19 -18.66 7.59
CA ASN A 185 -0.83 -19.80 8.23
C ASN A 185 -1.81 -20.43 7.25
N VAL A 186 -1.65 -21.72 6.96
CA VAL A 186 -2.47 -22.47 6.03
C VAL A 186 -3.18 -23.63 6.71
N THR A 187 -4.33 -24.02 6.15
CA THR A 187 -5.04 -25.26 6.45
C THR A 187 -5.17 -26.02 5.15
N GLU A 188 -4.50 -27.16 4.99
CA GLU A 188 -4.39 -27.85 3.70
C GLU A 188 -5.70 -28.56 3.30
N GLY A 189 -6.47 -29.04 4.28
CA GLY A 189 -7.66 -29.84 4.04
C GLY A 189 -7.36 -31.25 3.49
N GLU A 190 -8.41 -31.96 3.10
CA GLU A 190 -8.29 -33.30 2.52
C GLU A 190 -8.06 -33.23 1.00
N LYS A 191 -7.48 -34.30 0.44
CA LYS A 191 -7.30 -34.45 -1.00
C LYS A 191 -8.54 -35.06 -1.66
N TYR A 192 -9.06 -34.39 -2.67
CA TYR A 192 -10.20 -34.82 -3.47
C TYR A 192 -9.80 -35.13 -4.89
N THR A 193 -10.60 -35.95 -5.56
CA THR A 193 -10.45 -36.30 -6.98
C THR A 193 -11.75 -36.02 -7.71
N VAL A 194 -11.66 -35.54 -8.95
CA VAL A 194 -12.84 -35.33 -9.80
C VAL A 194 -13.47 -36.68 -10.13
N ARG A 195 -14.74 -36.86 -9.76
CA ARG A 195 -15.50 -38.09 -10.08
C ARG A 195 -16.23 -37.98 -11.41
N ASP A 196 -16.88 -36.85 -11.64
CA ASP A 196 -17.75 -36.61 -12.78
C ASP A 196 -17.88 -35.10 -12.99
N VAL A 197 -18.05 -34.67 -14.24
CA VAL A 197 -18.25 -33.26 -14.62
C VAL A 197 -19.63 -33.16 -15.26
N LYS A 198 -20.54 -32.42 -14.62
CA LYS A 198 -21.89 -32.20 -15.13
C LYS A 198 -22.04 -30.75 -15.56
N LEU A 199 -22.40 -30.55 -16.82
CA LEU A 199 -22.72 -29.22 -17.34
C LEU A 199 -24.21 -28.97 -17.13
N SER A 200 -24.58 -27.75 -16.77
CA SER A 200 -25.99 -27.37 -16.54
C SER A 200 -26.24 -25.99 -17.11
N GLY A 201 -27.38 -25.81 -17.80
CA GLY A 201 -27.76 -24.55 -18.46
C GLY A 201 -28.10 -24.76 -19.95
N ASP A 202 -28.30 -23.66 -20.67
CA ASP A 202 -28.50 -23.68 -22.12
C ASP A 202 -27.14 -23.79 -22.83
N LEU A 203 -26.75 -25.04 -23.12
CA LEU A 203 -25.48 -25.33 -23.79
C LEU A 203 -25.64 -25.05 -25.30
N LYS A 204 -24.80 -24.16 -25.82
CA LYS A 204 -24.76 -23.86 -27.27
C LYS A 204 -24.15 -24.99 -28.12
N VAL A 205 -23.60 -26.01 -27.47
CA VAL A 205 -22.97 -27.19 -28.07
C VAL A 205 -23.44 -28.42 -27.30
N PRO A 206 -23.77 -29.55 -27.97
CA PRO A 206 -24.15 -30.80 -27.29
C PRO A 206 -23.06 -31.28 -26.31
N GLU A 207 -23.46 -32.01 -25.27
CA GLU A 207 -22.59 -32.51 -24.19
C GLU A 207 -21.66 -33.65 -24.66
N ASP A 208 -21.90 -34.17 -25.85
CA ASP A 208 -21.39 -35.42 -26.41
C ASP A 208 -20.32 -35.26 -27.52
N GLN A 209 -19.56 -34.16 -27.54
CA GLN A 209 -18.34 -33.99 -28.35
C GLN A 209 -17.06 -33.79 -27.53
#